data_AF-A0ABD0R3F0-F1
#
_entry.id   AF-A0ABD0R3F0-F1
#
_cell.length_a   1.000
_cell.length_b   1.000
_cell.length_c   1.000
_cell.angle_alpha   90.00
_cell.angle_beta   90.00
_cell.angle_gamma   90.00
#
_symmetry.space_group_name_H-M   'P 1'
#
loop_
_entity.id
_entity.type
_entity.pdbx_description
1 polymer ?
#
loop_
_entity_poly.entity_id
_entity_poly.type
_entity_poly.pdbx_seq_one_letter_code
_entity_poly.pdbx_strand_id
1 'polypeptide(L)'
;GYAPPPKNGVEQKRPGRPLNITSLVRLSSAVPNQIVVTWAPEIGKTYSMSVYLVRQLTSPLLLQRLRMKGIRNPDHSRALIKEKLTADPDSEIATTSLRVSLMCPVSYRIHKILVDSRMSL
;
A
#
# COMPACT_ATOMS: atom_id res chain seq x y z
N GLY A 1 -17.16 -9.02 6.28
CA GLY A 1 -16.81 -8.31 7.52
C GLY A 1 -17.68 -7.07 7.62
N TYR A 2 -18.48 -6.97 8.68
CA TYR A 2 -19.35 -5.82 8.91
C TYR A 2 -18.51 -4.62 9.37
N ALA A 3 -18.75 -3.46 8.76
CA ALA A 3 -18.19 -2.19 9.22
C ALA A 3 -19.06 -1.65 10.37
N PRO A 4 -18.45 -1.03 11.42
CA PRO A 4 -19.21 -0.40 12.49
C PRO A 4 -20.02 0.80 11.97
N PRO A 5 -21.14 1.16 12.64
CA PRO A 5 -22.01 2.23 12.19
C PRO A 5 -21.30 3.59 12.20
N PRO A 6 -21.62 4.49 11.25
CA PRO A 6 -20.97 5.80 11.14
C PRO A 6 -21.31 6.67 12.35
N LYS A 7 -20.29 7.12 13.08
CA LYS A 7 -20.43 8.25 14.01
C LYS A 7 -20.44 9.53 13.18
N ASN A 8 -21.48 10.36 13.34
CA ASN A 8 -21.65 11.71 12.78
C ASN A 8 -22.20 11.84 11.35
N GLY A 9 -22.98 10.88 10.84
CA GLY A 9 -23.73 11.06 9.59
C GLY A 9 -22.90 11.20 8.32
N VAL A 10 -21.57 11.18 8.42
CA VAL A 10 -20.65 11.06 7.28
C VAL A 10 -20.71 9.61 6.82
N GLU A 11 -21.22 9.40 5.61
CA GLU A 11 -21.23 8.09 4.97
C GLU A 11 -19.79 7.56 4.88
N GLN A 12 -19.47 6.52 5.65
CA GLN A 12 -18.16 5.89 5.58
C GLN A 12 -18.00 5.24 4.20
N LYS A 13 -17.30 5.93 3.29
CA LYS A 13 -16.92 5.37 1.99
C LYS A 13 -16.05 4.14 2.24
N ARG A 14 -16.60 2.95 1.96
CA ARG A 14 -15.83 1.71 2.08
C ARG A 14 -14.62 1.81 1.14
N PRO A 15 -13.39 1.56 1.63
CA PRO A 15 -12.23 1.59 0.75
C PRO A 15 -12.42 0.55 -0.35
N GLY A 16 -12.23 0.97 -1.59
CA GLY A 16 -12.30 0.08 -2.75
C GLY A 16 -11.29 -1.05 -2.60
N ARG A 17 -11.74 -2.29 -2.67
CA ARG A 17 -10.89 -3.49 -2.69
C ARG A 17 -11.31 -4.37 -3.86
N PRO A 18 -10.38 -5.06 -4.53
CA PRO A 18 -10.74 -6.06 -5.52
C PRO A 18 -11.68 -7.11 -4.93
N LEU A 19 -12.71 -7.49 -5.68
CA LEU A 19 -13.65 -8.54 -5.28
C LEU A 19 -13.19 -9.87 -5.84
N ASN A 20 -13.04 -10.87 -4.97
CA ASN A 20 -12.84 -12.25 -5.40
C ASN A 20 -14.21 -12.90 -5.64
N ILE A 21 -14.56 -13.11 -6.91
CA ILE A 21 -15.81 -13.76 -7.33
C ILE A 21 -15.61 -15.21 -7.79
N THR A 22 -14.42 -15.80 -7.64
CA THR A 22 -14.09 -17.14 -8.19
C THR A 22 -15.08 -18.22 -7.75
N SER A 23 -15.61 -18.16 -6.54
CA SER A 23 -16.61 -19.12 -6.04
C SER A 23 -17.99 -19.02 -6.71
N LEU A 24 -18.28 -17.91 -7.39
CA LEU A 24 -19.53 -17.66 -8.12
C LEU A 24 -19.40 -17.93 -9.62
N VAL A 25 -18.17 -18.14 -10.11
CA VAL A 25 -17.88 -18.36 -11.53
C VAL A 25 -18.18 -19.81 -11.88
N ARG A 26 -18.90 -20.01 -12.99
CA ARG A 26 -19.05 -21.30 -13.65
C ARG A 26 -17.75 -21.63 -14.37
N LEU A 27 -17.04 -22.67 -13.91
CA LEU A 27 -15.79 -23.15 -14.50
C LEU A 27 -16.05 -24.06 -15.71
N SER A 28 -16.77 -23.53 -16.70
CA SER A 28 -17.09 -24.24 -17.95
C SER A 28 -16.98 -23.28 -19.12
N SER A 29 -16.36 -23.72 -20.21
CA SER A 29 -16.33 -22.99 -21.48
C SER A 29 -17.64 -23.12 -22.27
N ALA A 30 -18.49 -24.08 -21.91
CA ALA A 30 -19.76 -24.33 -22.60
C ALA A 30 -20.88 -23.36 -22.21
N VAL A 31 -20.72 -22.62 -21.11
CA VAL A 31 -21.75 -21.72 -20.57
C VAL A 31 -21.12 -20.37 -20.19
N PRO A 32 -21.66 -19.24 -20.65
CA PRO A 32 -21.13 -17.92 -20.29
C PRO A 32 -21.36 -17.58 -18.81
N ASN A 33 -20.47 -16.75 -18.27
CA ASN A 33 -20.65 -16.11 -16.96
C ASN A 33 -21.28 -14.72 -17.17
N GLN A 34 -22.26 -14.35 -16.35
CA GLN A 34 -22.93 -13.05 -16.40
C GLN A 34 -22.74 -12.29 -15.09
N ILE A 35 -22.40 -11.01 -15.18
CA ILE A 35 -22.24 -10.11 -14.04
C ILE A 35 -23.23 -8.96 -14.20
N VAL A 36 -24.10 -8.77 -13.22
CA VAL A 36 -25.03 -7.65 -13.15
C VAL A 36 -24.56 -6.72 -12.04
N VAL A 37 -24.37 -5.45 -12.36
CA VAL A 37 -23.94 -4.43 -11.40
C VAL A 37 -24.97 -3.32 -11.37
N THR A 38 -25.37 -2.95 -10.16
CA THR A 38 -26.31 -1.86 -9.91
C THR A 38 -25.66 -0.90 -8.94
N TRP A 39 -25.71 0.39 -9.24
CA TRP A 39 -25.25 1.45 -8.34
C TRP A 39 -26.21 2.64 -8.41
N ALA A 40 -26.26 3.43 -7.35
CA ALA A 40 -26.96 4.70 -7.35
C ALA A 40 -26.10 5.76 -8.06
N PRO A 41 -26.65 6.54 -9.02
CA PRO A 41 -25.91 7.60 -9.66
C PRO A 41 -25.59 8.71 -8.66
N GLU A 42 -24.37 9.22 -8.73
CA GLU A 42 -23.91 10.33 -7.90
C GLU A 42 -23.42 11.45 -8.80
N ILE A 43 -23.95 12.66 -8.61
CA ILE A 43 -23.62 13.83 -9.43
C ILE A 43 -22.10 14.06 -9.41
N GLY A 44 -21.51 14.20 -10.59
CA GLY A 44 -20.08 14.44 -10.76
C GLY A 44 -19.19 13.22 -10.56
N LYS A 45 -19.76 12.01 -10.40
CA LYS A 45 -18.98 10.76 -10.31
C LYS A 45 -19.24 9.84 -11.50
N THR A 46 -18.17 9.35 -12.08
CA THR A 46 -18.19 8.27 -13.08
C THR A 46 -17.55 7.02 -12.49
N TYR A 47 -18.08 5.87 -12.86
CA TYR A 47 -17.63 4.56 -12.39
C TYR A 47 -17.21 3.70 -13.59
N SER A 48 -16.23 2.83 -13.39
CA SER A 48 -15.78 1.85 -14.37
C SER A 48 -15.55 0.50 -13.69
N MET A 49 -15.81 -0.58 -14.42
CA MET A 49 -15.59 -1.95 -13.97
C MET A 49 -14.68 -2.68 -14.97
N SER A 50 -13.79 -3.51 -14.44
CA SER A 50 -13.01 -4.47 -15.22
C SER A 50 -12.90 -5.79 -14.47
N VAL A 51 -12.78 -6.88 -15.21
CA VAL A 51 -12.69 -8.25 -14.68
C VAL A 51 -11.42 -8.88 -15.22
N TYR A 52 -10.64 -9.51 -14.35
CA TYR A 52 -9.35 -10.09 -14.69
C TYR A 52 -9.25 -11.52 -14.19
N LEU A 53 -8.62 -12.37 -14.99
CA LEU A 53 -8.05 -13.62 -14.50
C LEU A 53 -6.72 -13.29 -13.80
N VAL A 54 -6.60 -13.69 -12.53
CA VAL A 54 -5.44 -13.34 -11.70
C VAL A 54 -4.83 -14.57 -11.05
N ARG A 55 -3.55 -14.46 -10.71
CA ARG A 55 -2.85 -15.41 -9.83
C ARG A 55 -2.52 -14.70 -8.52
N GLN A 56 -3.06 -15.20 -7.41
CA GLN A 56 -2.71 -14.69 -6.09
C GLN A 56 -1.25 -15.03 -5.78
N LEU A 57 -0.47 -14.03 -5.38
CA LEU A 57 0.92 -14.20 -4.98
C LEU A 57 1.03 -14.25 -3.45
N THR A 58 1.98 -15.04 -2.96
CA THR A 58 2.24 -15.17 -1.54
C THR A 58 3.28 -14.14 -1.08
N SER A 59 3.27 -13.79 0.21
CA SER A 59 4.24 -12.84 0.79
C SER A 59 5.70 -13.24 0.55
N PRO A 60 6.11 -14.52 0.66
CA PRO A 60 7.48 -14.93 0.35
C PRO A 60 7.88 -14.66 -1.11
N LEU A 61 6.96 -14.87 -2.07
CA LEU A 61 7.24 -14.61 -3.47
C LEU A 61 7.36 -13.11 -3.77
N LEU A 62 6.51 -12.29 -3.16
CA LEU A 62 6.62 -10.84 -3.24
C LEU A 62 7.93 -10.34 -2.61
N LEU A 63 8.34 -10.92 -1.50
CA LEU A 63 9.59 -10.59 -0.84
C LEU A 63 10.81 -10.96 -1.69
N GLN A 64 10.77 -12.12 -2.34
CA GLN A 64 11.80 -12.52 -3.30
C GLN A 64 11.89 -11.51 -4.46
N ARG A 65 10.74 -11.11 -5.03
CA ARG A 65 10.71 -10.08 -6.09
C ARG A 65 11.23 -8.73 -5.61
N LEU A 66 10.94 -8.35 -4.37
CA LEU A 66 11.48 -7.12 -3.77
C LEU A 66 13.00 -7.19 -3.67
N ARG A 67 13.57 -8.32 -3.23
CA ARG A 67 15.02 -8.52 -3.17
C ARG A 67 15.68 -8.44 -4.55
N MET A 68 15.00 -8.96 -5.59
CA MET A 68 15.50 -8.89 -6.97
C MET A 68 15.56 -7.47 -7.54
N LYS A 69 14.80 -6.51 -7.00
CA LYS A 69 14.93 -5.09 -7.38
C LYS A 69 16.28 -4.48 -6.95
N GLY A 70 17.02 -5.16 -6.09
CA GLY A 70 18.32 -4.72 -5.58
C GLY A 70 18.20 -3.87 -4.32
N ILE A 71 19.37 -3.44 -3.84
CA ILE A 71 19.52 -2.64 -2.63
C ILE A 71 19.82 -1.20 -3.06
N ARG A 72 19.16 -0.22 -2.43
CA ARG A 72 19.44 1.20 -2.65
C ARG A 72 20.88 1.52 -2.24
N ASN A 73 21.56 2.35 -3.03
CA ASN A 73 22.88 2.86 -2.68
C ASN A 73 22.84 3.54 -1.28
N PRO A 74 23.70 3.14 -0.33
CA PRO A 74 23.76 3.73 1.02
C PRO A 74 24.00 5.25 1.00
N ASP A 75 24.66 5.78 -0.02
CA ASP A 75 24.97 7.22 -0.11
C ASP A 75 23.71 8.09 -0.19
N HIS A 76 22.60 7.58 -0.74
CA HIS A 76 21.34 8.32 -0.71
C HIS A 76 20.82 8.51 0.71
N SER A 77 20.96 7.49 1.58
CA SER A 77 20.55 7.61 2.98
C SER A 77 21.53 8.50 3.76
N ARG A 78 22.83 8.43 3.46
CA ARG A 78 23.84 9.35 4.03
C ARG A 78 23.57 10.80 3.63
N ALA A 79 23.25 11.07 2.37
CA ALA A 79 22.89 12.39 1.88
C ALA A 79 21.64 12.92 2.58
N LEU A 80 20.61 12.10 2.74
CA LEU A 80 19.39 12.48 3.47
C LEU A 80 19.67 12.78 4.96
N ILE A 81 20.53 11.99 5.61
CA ILE A 81 20.95 12.26 6.99
C ILE A 81 21.67 13.61 7.08
N LYS A 82 22.58 13.90 6.14
CA LYS A 82 23.27 15.19 6.06
C LYS A 82 22.28 16.33 5.87
N GLU A 83 21.39 16.22 4.88
CA GLU A 83 20.34 17.22 4.60
C GLU A 83 19.49 17.52 5.84
N LYS A 84 19.07 16.49 6.58
CA LYS A 84 18.28 16.66 7.81
C LYS A 84 19.06 17.24 9.00
N LEU A 85 20.38 17.13 8.99
CA LEU A 85 21.26 17.69 10.01
C LEU A 85 21.86 19.04 9.60
N THR A 86 21.66 19.49 8.36
CA THR A 86 22.04 20.83 7.93
C THR A 86 21.19 21.84 8.71
N ALA A 87 21.84 22.64 9.54
CA ALA A 87 21.18 23.73 10.24
C ALA A 87 20.82 24.83 9.24
N ASP A 88 19.59 25.35 9.37
CA ASP A 88 19.20 26.59 8.71
C ASP A 88 19.88 27.75 9.46
N PRO A 89 20.70 28.59 8.79
CA PRO A 89 21.42 29.69 9.43
C PRO A 89 20.50 30.71 10.11
N ASP A 90 19.22 30.79 9.71
CA ASP A 90 18.25 31.72 10.31
C ASP A 90 17.44 31.09 11.46
N SER A 91 17.69 29.80 11.77
CA SER A 91 16.96 29.05 12.77
C SER A 91 17.73 28.94 14.09
N GLU A 92 17.15 29.46 15.18
CA GLU A 92 17.72 29.38 16.53
C GLU A 92 17.84 27.92 17.04
N ILE A 93 16.94 27.05 16.56
CA ILE A 93 16.92 25.62 16.92
C ILE A 93 17.40 24.81 15.71
N ALA A 94 18.42 23.97 15.95
CA ALA A 94 18.98 23.06 14.96
C ALA A 94 18.96 21.61 15.44
N THR A 95 18.74 20.67 14.51
CA THR A 95 18.80 19.23 14.81
C THR A 95 20.25 18.80 14.86
N THR A 96 20.74 18.35 16.03
CA THR A 96 22.14 17.93 16.23
C THR A 96 22.35 16.43 16.10
N SER A 97 21.28 15.64 16.21
CA SER A 97 21.35 14.18 16.07
C SER A 97 20.03 13.58 15.58
N LEU A 98 20.13 12.44 14.89
CA LEU A 98 19.00 11.63 14.48
C LEU A 98 19.12 10.26 15.14
N ARG A 99 18.03 9.76 15.71
CA ARG A 99 17.96 8.42 16.31
C ARG A 99 17.10 7.52 15.44
N VAL A 100 17.60 6.32 15.16
CA VAL A 100 16.89 5.30 14.37
C VAL A 100 16.86 3.99 15.14
N SER A 101 15.80 3.20 14.94
CA SER A 101 15.67 1.87 15.55
C SER A 101 15.95 0.79 14.53
N LEU A 102 16.70 -0.23 14.95
CA LEU A 102 16.84 -1.47 14.18
C LEU A 102 15.67 -2.44 14.40
N MET A 103 14.72 -2.10 15.27
CA MET A 103 13.51 -2.88 15.51
C MET A 103 12.40 -2.51 14.53
N CYS A 104 11.74 -3.53 13.98
CA CYS A 104 10.56 -3.36 13.16
C CYS A 104 9.40 -2.85 14.01
N PRO A 105 8.77 -1.71 13.66
CA PRO A 105 7.69 -1.12 14.47
C PRO A 105 6.41 -1.97 14.48
N VAL A 106 6.25 -2.89 13.52
CA VAL A 106 5.07 -3.77 13.43
C VAL A 106 5.28 -5.08 14.16
N SER A 107 6.46 -5.70 14.01
CA SER A 107 6.74 -7.02 14.57
C SER A 107 7.48 -6.97 15.91
N TYR A 108 8.02 -5.80 16.28
CA TYR A 108 8.88 -5.60 17.46
C TYR A 108 10.07 -6.56 17.52
N ARG A 109 10.55 -7.00 16.35
CA ARG A 109 11.75 -7.82 16.17
C ARG A 109 12.77 -7.06 15.33
N ILE A 110 14.04 -7.44 15.44
CA ILE A 110 15.11 -6.85 14.62
C ILE A 110 14.79 -7.01 13.12
N HIS A 111 14.94 -5.93 12.35
CA HIS A 111 14.74 -5.95 10.91
C HIS A 111 15.67 -6.98 10.25
N LYS A 112 15.09 -7.93 9.53
CA LYS A 112 15.84 -8.78 8.59
C LYS A 112 16.04 -8.09 7.24
N ILE A 113 15.13 -7.19 6.88
CA ILE A 113 15.14 -6.39 5.65
C ILE A 113 14.54 -5.04 6.01
N LEU A 114 15.27 -3.96 5.76
CA LEU A 114 14.78 -2.59 5.91
C LEU A 114 14.13 -2.15 4.59
N VAL A 115 12.86 -1.73 4.64
CA VAL A 115 12.09 -1.27 3.48
C VAL A 115 11.49 0.09 3.83
N ASP A 116 11.62 1.06 2.93
CA ASP A 116 10.99 2.38 3.02
C ASP A 116 10.05 2.58 1.82
N SER A 117 8.86 3.13 2.07
CA SER A 117 7.83 3.44 1.08
C SER A 117 8.25 4.57 0.13
N ARG A 118 9.25 5.39 0.48
CA ARG A 118 9.80 6.46 -0.37
C ARG A 118 10.72 5.89 -1.46
N MET A 119 10.19 5.00 -2.30
CA MET A 119 10.84 4.63 -3.56
C MET A 119 9.92 3.89 -4.53
N SER A 120 9.03 4.67 -5.13
CA SER A 120 8.51 4.40 -6.45
C SER A 120 8.38 5.75 -7.14
N LEU A 121 9.53 6.24 -7.63
CA LEU A 121 9.76 7.05 -8.83
C LEU A 121 11.29 7.22 -8.95
#